data_AF-A0A7C5URA5-F1
#
_entry.id   AF-A0A7C5URA5-F1
#
_cell.length_a   1.000
_cell.length_b   1.000
_cell.length_c   1.000
_cell.angle_alpha   90.00
_cell.angle_beta   90.00
_cell.angle_gamma   90.00
#
_symmetry.space_group_name_H-M   'P 1'
#
loop_
_entity.id
_entity.type
_entity.pdbx_description
1 polymer ?
#
loop_
_entity_poly.entity_id
_entity_poly.type
_entity_poly.pdbx_seq_one_letter_code
_entity_poly.pdbx_strand_id
1 'polypeptide(L)'
;MDKKRNKKVKREKKDKAFVNEVGEKITLFLLNKVEKGSIPFERGQEIARVILEKIGKAECKDDVLSGLGFLTNKFSELKDFSLYKKYKKK
;
A
#
# COMPACT_ATOMS: atom_id res chain seq x y z
N MET A 1 22.48 -25.47 -19.34
CA MET A 1 22.14 -24.08 -18.91
C MET A 1 20.75 -24.07 -18.25
N ASP A 2 20.69 -23.93 -16.93
CA ASP A 2 19.45 -23.96 -16.14
C ASP A 2 18.60 -22.68 -16.30
N LYS A 3 17.63 -22.71 -17.22
CA LYS A 3 16.68 -21.60 -17.46
C LYS A 3 15.65 -21.40 -16.32
N LYS A 4 15.60 -22.27 -15.30
CA LYS A 4 14.53 -22.26 -14.27
C LYS A 4 14.73 -21.22 -13.16
N ARG A 5 15.97 -20.86 -12.80
CA ARG A 5 16.26 -19.90 -11.70
C ARG A 5 15.90 -18.43 -12.04
N ASN A 6 16.05 -18.03 -13.30
CA ASN A 6 15.75 -16.66 -13.74
C ASN A 6 14.26 -16.26 -13.65
N LYS A 7 13.32 -17.21 -13.58
CA LYS A 7 11.88 -16.88 -13.48
C LYS A 7 11.45 -16.46 -12.06
N LYS A 8 12.11 -16.97 -11.01
CA LYS A 8 11.76 -16.66 -9.60
C LYS A 8 12.27 -15.27 -9.18
N VAL A 9 13.53 -14.97 -9.51
CA VAL A 9 14.15 -13.65 -9.26
C VAL A 9 13.42 -12.51 -10.00
N LYS A 10 12.86 -12.79 -11.20
CA LYS A 10 12.04 -11.82 -11.94
C LYS A 10 10.66 -11.57 -11.32
N ARG A 11 10.12 -12.47 -10.50
CA ARG A 11 8.84 -12.27 -9.78
C ARG A 11 9.06 -11.46 -8.51
N GLU A 12 10.05 -11.79 -7.69
CA GLU A 12 10.36 -11.04 -6.46
C GLU A 12 10.70 -9.56 -6.71
N LYS A 13 11.41 -9.25 -7.80
CA LYS A 13 11.64 -7.84 -8.19
C LYS A 13 10.36 -7.10 -8.60
N LYS A 14 9.39 -7.80 -9.19
CA LYS A 14 8.10 -7.22 -9.58
C LYS A 14 7.19 -7.00 -8.38
N ASP A 15 7.18 -7.93 -7.43
CA ASP A 15 6.36 -7.82 -6.22
C ASP A 15 6.88 -6.69 -5.32
N LYS A 16 8.21 -6.57 -5.12
CA LYS A 16 8.78 -5.43 -4.40
C LYS A 16 8.52 -4.09 -5.07
N ALA A 17 8.58 -4.02 -6.40
CA ALA A 17 8.24 -2.80 -7.13
C ALA A 17 6.78 -2.41 -6.90
N PHE A 18 5.86 -3.39 -6.89
CA PHE A 18 4.46 -3.16 -6.59
C PHE A 18 4.22 -2.69 -5.15
N VAL A 19 4.86 -3.32 -4.16
CA VAL A 19 4.80 -2.92 -2.75
C VAL A 19 5.22 -1.46 -2.59
N ASN A 20 6.36 -1.10 -3.18
CA ASN A 20 6.87 0.27 -3.15
C ASN A 20 5.92 1.25 -3.85
N GLU A 21 5.40 0.91 -5.03
CA GLU A 21 4.46 1.77 -5.77
C GLU A 21 3.18 2.05 -4.95
N VAL A 22 2.63 1.01 -4.31
CA VAL A 22 1.45 1.16 -3.44
C VAL A 22 1.79 2.00 -2.21
N GLY A 23 2.91 1.71 -1.56
CA GLY A 23 3.40 2.45 -0.39
C GLY A 23 3.62 3.94 -0.69
N GLU A 24 4.18 4.27 -1.85
CA GLU A 24 4.40 5.65 -2.29
C GLU A 24 3.08 6.36 -2.55
N LYS A 25 2.16 5.72 -3.30
CA LYS A 25 0.84 6.31 -3.59
C LYS A 25 0.03 6.60 -2.34
N ILE A 26 0.03 5.69 -1.35
CA ILE A 26 -0.74 5.88 -0.12
C ILE A 26 -0.12 6.94 0.78
N THR A 27 1.22 7.02 0.83
CA THR A 27 1.96 8.07 1.54
C THR A 27 1.65 9.44 0.94
N LEU A 28 1.74 9.59 -0.38
CA LEU A 28 1.40 10.83 -1.09
C LEU A 28 -0.07 11.23 -0.86
N PHE A 29 -0.98 10.26 -0.88
CA PHE A 29 -2.40 10.51 -0.59
C PHE A 29 -2.60 11.07 0.83
N LEU A 30 -1.94 10.48 1.83
CA LEU A 30 -2.01 10.95 3.22
C LEU A 30 -1.44 12.35 3.38
N LEU A 31 -0.25 12.61 2.83
CA LEU A 31 0.37 13.94 2.86
C LEU A 31 -0.57 14.99 2.26
N ASN A 32 -1.15 14.71 1.10
CA ASN A 32 -2.12 15.61 0.47
C ASN A 32 -3.41 15.79 1.28
N LYS A 33 -3.89 14.76 1.99
CA LYS A 33 -5.05 14.89 2.91
C LYS A 33 -4.72 15.76 4.12
N VAL A 34 -3.51 15.63 4.68
CA VAL A 34 -3.03 16.48 5.77
C VAL A 34 -2.86 17.92 5.29
N GLU A 35 -2.21 18.13 4.14
CA GLU A 35 -1.97 19.44 3.54
C GLU A 35 -3.28 20.20 3.27
N LYS A 36 -4.31 19.50 2.80
CA LYS A 36 -5.65 20.06 2.59
C LYS A 36 -6.48 20.24 3.87
N GLY A 37 -5.94 19.92 5.04
CA GLY A 37 -6.66 19.96 6.31
C GLY A 37 -7.81 18.96 6.41
N SER A 38 -7.86 17.96 5.51
CA SER A 38 -8.91 16.92 5.53
C SER A 38 -8.69 15.93 6.68
N ILE A 39 -7.46 15.79 7.16
CA ILE A 39 -7.12 15.01 8.36
C ILE A 39 -6.11 15.80 9.20
N PRO A 40 -6.19 15.73 10.54
CA PRO A 40 -5.14 16.28 11.41
C PRO A 40 -3.78 15.61 11.16
N PHE A 41 -2.69 16.34 11.40
CA PHE A 41 -1.34 15.80 11.25
C PHE A 41 -1.11 14.54 12.12
N GLU A 42 -1.54 14.56 13.39
CA GLU A 42 -1.44 13.41 14.30
C GLU A 42 -2.20 12.18 13.76
N ARG A 43 -3.38 12.41 13.18
CA ARG A 43 -4.17 11.36 12.54
C ARG A 43 -3.46 10.82 11.31
N GLY A 44 -2.87 11.69 10.50
CA GLY A 44 -2.03 11.32 9.36
C GLY A 44 -0.84 10.46 9.78
N GLN A 45 -0.16 10.82 10.88
CA GLN A 45 0.94 10.03 11.45
C GLN A 45 0.49 8.67 11.97
N GLU A 46 -0.65 8.59 12.66
CA GLU A 46 -1.23 7.31 13.10
C GLU A 46 -1.47 6.38 11.91
N ILE A 47 -2.13 6.90 10.86
CA ILE A 47 -2.43 6.11 9.66
C ILE A 47 -1.12 5.69 8.97
N ALA A 48 -0.16 6.60 8.81
CA ALA A 48 1.13 6.31 8.18
C ALA A 48 1.91 5.22 8.93
N ARG A 49 1.90 5.25 10.27
CA ARG A 49 2.51 4.21 11.09
C ARG A 49 1.87 2.85 10.82
N VAL A 50 0.55 2.76 10.84
CA VAL A 50 -0.15 1.48 10.61
C VAL A 50 0.06 0.98 9.17
N ILE A 51 0.17 1.89 8.19
CA ILE A 51 0.55 1.54 6.81
C ILE A 51 1.94 0.93 6.76
N LEU A 52 2.93 1.53 7.39
CA LEU A 52 4.29 0.97 7.44
C LEU A 52 4.30 -0.41 8.10
N GLU A 53 3.49 -0.62 9.14
CA GLU A 53 3.39 -1.93 9.79
C GLU A 53 2.71 -3.00 8.93
N LYS A 54 1.74 -2.63 8.07
CA LYS A 54 0.99 -3.58 7.24
C LYS A 54 1.57 -3.76 5.83
N ILE A 55 1.85 -2.64 5.16
CA ILE A 55 2.36 -2.59 3.78
C ILE A 55 3.88 -2.59 3.76
N GLY A 56 4.53 -1.87 4.68
CA GLY A 56 6.01 -1.82 4.74
C GLY A 56 6.65 -3.16 5.12
N LYS A 57 5.89 -4.06 5.77
CA LYS A 57 6.31 -5.44 6.08
C LYS A 57 5.81 -6.47 5.06
N ALA A 58 5.06 -6.05 4.04
CA ALA A 58 4.50 -6.97 3.06
C ALA A 58 5.59 -7.48 2.12
N GLU A 59 5.71 -8.81 2.01
CA GLU A 59 6.71 -9.44 1.13
C GLU A 59 6.15 -9.73 -0.27
N CYS A 60 4.83 -9.78 -0.40
CA CYS A 60 4.17 -10.06 -1.67
C CYS A 60 2.96 -9.15 -1.91
N LYS A 61 2.48 -9.13 -3.16
CA LYS A 61 1.32 -8.34 -3.57
C LYS A 61 0.05 -8.68 -2.76
N ASP A 62 -0.12 -9.93 -2.34
CA ASP A 62 -1.32 -10.39 -1.66
C ASP A 62 -1.38 -9.84 -0.22
N ASP A 63 -0.23 -9.77 0.46
CA ASP A 63 -0.10 -9.10 1.76
C ASP A 63 -0.40 -7.60 1.67
N VAL A 64 0.07 -6.94 0.60
CA VAL A 64 -0.22 -5.53 0.33
C VAL A 64 -1.73 -5.32 0.14
N LEU A 65 -2.40 -6.16 -0.64
CA LEU A 65 -3.84 -6.06 -0.89
C LEU A 65 -4.65 -6.32 0.39
N SER A 66 -4.25 -7.31 1.18
CA SER A 66 -4.85 -7.61 2.48
C SER A 66 -4.66 -6.44 3.47
N GLY A 67 -3.44 -5.91 3.55
CA GLY A 67 -3.10 -4.73 4.33
C GLY A 67 -3.92 -3.51 3.93
N LEU A 68 -4.05 -3.23 2.63
CA LEU A 68 -4.89 -2.16 2.10
C LEU A 68 -6.37 -2.35 2.48
N GLY A 69 -6.89 -3.57 2.41
CA GLY A 69 -8.25 -3.89 2.83
C GLY A 69 -8.48 -3.62 4.31
N PHE A 70 -7.53 -4.03 5.16
CA PHE A 70 -7.57 -3.72 6.60
C PHE A 70 -7.51 -2.22 6.87
N LEU A 71 -6.59 -1.51 6.21
CA LEU A 71 -6.39 -0.08 6.37
C LEU A 71 -7.62 0.73 5.96
N THR A 72 -8.26 0.38 4.85
CA THR A 72 -9.49 1.05 4.38
C THR A 72 -10.72 0.75 5.21
N ASN A 73 -10.72 -0.37 5.95
CA ASN A 73 -11.75 -0.68 6.93
C ASN A 73 -11.51 0.09 8.24
N LYS A 74 -10.26 0.13 8.71
CA LYS A 74 -9.88 0.81 9.96
C LYS A 74 -9.93 2.34 9.84
N PHE A 75 -9.51 2.88 8.70
CA PHE A 75 -9.42 4.31 8.43
C PHE A 75 -10.34 4.66 7.27
N SER A 76 -11.46 5.32 7.59
CA SER A 76 -12.44 5.76 6.60
C SER A 76 -11.84 6.75 5.58
N GLU A 77 -10.80 7.47 6.00
CA GLU A 77 -10.06 8.44 5.21
C GLU A 77 -9.35 7.81 4.00
N LEU A 78 -9.02 6.52 4.12
CA LEU A 78 -8.40 5.73 3.05
C LEU A 78 -9.43 5.11 2.09
N LYS A 79 -10.74 5.18 2.34
CA LYS A 79 -11.77 4.61 1.44
C LYS A 79 -11.75 5.23 0.04
N ASP A 80 -11.33 6.48 -0.07
CA ASP A 80 -11.20 7.18 -1.35
C ASP A 80 -9.89 6.92 -2.09
N PHE A 81 -8.99 6.13 -1.50
CA PHE A 81 -7.75 5.74 -2.14
C PHE A 81 -8.03 4.91 -3.40
N SER A 82 -7.69 5.46 -4.56
CA SER A 82 -8.13 4.95 -5.88
C SER A 82 -7.66 3.53 -6.18
N LEU A 83 -6.50 3.12 -5.65
CA LEU A 83 -5.97 1.77 -5.80
C LEU A 83 -6.88 0.72 -5.18
N TYR A 84 -7.46 0.98 -4.00
CA TYR A 84 -8.46 0.07 -3.40
C TYR A 84 -9.68 -0.08 -4.31
N LYS A 85 -10.21 1.03 -4.84
CA LYS A 85 -11.35 1.01 -5.78
C LYS A 85 -11.04 0.24 -7.08
N LYS A 86 -9.79 0.30 -7.57
CA LYS A 86 -9.35 -0.44 -8.77
C LYS A 86 -9.21 -1.94 -8.52
N TYR A 87 -8.69 -2.36 -7.35
CA TYR A 87 -8.43 -3.77 -7.04
C TYR A 87 -9.58 -4.51 -6.33
N LYS A 88 -10.56 -3.80 -5.76
CA LYS A 88 -11.78 -4.42 -5.17
C LYS A 88 -12.79 -4.90 -6.22
N LYS A 89 -12.69 -4.45 -7.48
CA LYS A 89 -13.70 -4.64 -8.53
C LYS A 89 -13.54 -5.95 -9.34
N LYS A 90 -13.22 -7.06 -8.67
CA LYS A 90 -13.11 -8.39 -9.29
C LYS A 90 -14.01 -9.40 -8.60
#